data_AF-A0A6J3KPH6-F1
#
_entry.id   AF-A0A6J3KPH6-F1
#
_cell.length_a   1.000
_cell.length_b   1.000
_cell.length_c   1.000
_cell.angle_alpha   90.00
_cell.angle_beta   90.00
_cell.angle_gamma   90.00
#
_symmetry.space_group_name_H-M   'P 1'
#
loop_
_entity.id
_entity.type
_entity.pdbx_description
1 polymer ?
#
loop_
_entity_poly.entity_id
_entity_poly.type
_entity_poly.pdbx_seq_one_letter_code
_entity_poly.pdbx_strand_id
1 'polypeptide(L)'
;MLKLLNRAYNNQSYDTHISPLIVKKMYGFLCREVKNNWSNLLNSQEQIRYKSYNRFLDYSKVPRLEENDLQEQHVRGSGPGGQATNKTNNAVILKHKPTGLVIKCHQTRSLEQNRKIAREILLRKLDNLVNGLDSLESQQERLMKKDSIKKRQKKKKLADLKNTFMERENLK
;
A
#
# COMPACT_ATOMS: atom_id res chain seq x y z
N MET A 1 -36.65 -18.98 9.31
CA MET A 1 -37.66 -17.90 9.41
C MET A 1 -37.42 -16.72 8.47
N LEU A 2 -36.22 -16.13 8.37
CA LEU A 2 -35.97 -14.97 7.48
C LEU A 2 -35.97 -15.27 5.96
N LYS A 3 -35.94 -16.54 5.53
CA LYS A 3 -36.11 -16.92 4.11
C LYS A 3 -37.57 -17.11 3.68
N LEU A 4 -38.53 -17.08 4.61
CA LEU A 4 -39.96 -17.21 4.29
C LEU A 4 -40.66 -15.86 4.12
N LEU A 5 -40.16 -14.80 4.75
CA LEU A 5 -40.73 -13.44 4.61
C LEU A 5 -40.46 -12.82 3.24
N ASN A 6 -39.36 -13.20 2.57
CA ASN A 6 -38.99 -12.63 1.27
C ASN A 6 -39.79 -13.21 0.09
N ARG A 7 -40.61 -14.24 0.32
CA ARG A 7 -41.44 -14.90 -0.70
C ARG A 7 -42.89 -14.41 -0.69
N ALA A 8 -43.31 -13.72 0.36
CA ALA A 8 -44.64 -13.15 0.50
C ALA A 8 -44.76 -11.71 -0.06
N TYR A 9 -43.64 -11.05 -0.39
CA TYR A 9 -43.66 -9.64 -0.83
C TYR A 9 -43.88 -9.45 -2.34
N ASN A 10 -43.91 -10.53 -3.13
CA ASN A 10 -44.01 -10.45 -4.59
C ASN A 10 -45.39 -10.85 -5.15
N ASN A 11 -46.40 -11.11 -4.32
CA ASN A 11 -47.74 -11.45 -4.79
C ASN A 11 -48.80 -10.92 -3.81
N GLN A 12 -49.24 -9.67 -4.00
CA GLN A 12 -50.66 -9.25 -3.88
C GLN A 12 -50.78 -7.73 -3.82
N SER A 13 -51.40 -7.18 -4.86
CA SER A 13 -52.07 -5.88 -4.82
C SER A 13 -53.19 -5.94 -3.80
N TYR A 14 -53.14 -5.16 -2.71
CA TYR A 14 -54.33 -4.63 -2.04
C TYR A 14 -54.03 -3.29 -1.36
N ASP A 15 -54.90 -2.34 -1.65
CA ASP A 15 -55.07 -1.03 -1.02
C ASP A 15 -55.02 -1.10 0.51
N THR A 16 -54.06 -0.38 1.10
CA THR A 16 -54.26 0.30 2.38
C THR A 16 -53.61 1.68 2.26
N HIS A 17 -54.44 2.72 2.24
CA HIS A 17 -54.02 4.12 2.23
C HIS A 17 -53.29 4.48 3.52
N ILE A 18 -51.99 4.21 3.58
CA ILE A 18 -51.06 4.82 4.53
C ILE A 18 -50.15 5.73 3.71
N SER A 19 -50.19 7.04 4.02
CA SER A 19 -49.44 8.04 3.27
C SER A 19 -47.95 7.67 3.22
N PRO A 20 -47.30 7.63 2.02
CA PRO A 20 -45.89 7.25 1.86
C PRO A 20 -44.92 8.07 2.73
N LEU A 21 -45.32 9.26 3.17
CA LEU A 21 -44.56 10.10 4.08
C LEU A 21 -44.38 9.50 5.49
N ILE A 22 -45.37 8.77 6.01
CA ILE A 22 -45.33 8.21 7.38
C ILE A 22 -44.37 7.02 7.44
N VAL A 23 -44.42 6.16 6.42
CA VAL A 23 -43.49 5.03 6.27
C VAL A 23 -42.05 5.56 6.06
N LYS A 24 -41.86 6.61 5.26
CA LYS A 24 -40.54 7.28 5.12
C LYS A 24 -40.02 7.90 6.43
N LYS A 25 -40.90 8.44 7.28
CA LYS A 25 -40.53 9.00 8.59
C LYS A 25 -40.11 7.92 9.59
N MET A 26 -40.80 6.78 9.62
CA MET A 26 -40.48 5.66 10.54
C MET A 26 -39.18 4.94 10.15
N TYR A 27 -38.97 4.64 8.87
CA TYR A 27 -37.72 4.02 8.40
C TYR A 27 -36.53 5.00 8.40
N GLY A 28 -36.80 6.31 8.36
CA GLY A 28 -35.77 7.35 8.48
C GLY A 28 -35.19 7.51 9.89
N PHE A 29 -36.01 7.28 10.94
CA PHE A 29 -35.56 7.43 12.34
C PHE A 29 -34.81 6.18 12.83
N LEU A 30 -35.27 4.97 12.49
CA LEU A 30 -34.56 3.73 12.83
C LEU A 30 -33.26 3.51 12.03
N CYS A 31 -33.14 4.11 10.84
CA CYS A 31 -31.87 4.08 10.09
C CYS A 31 -30.85 5.12 10.55
N ARG A 32 -31.22 6.11 11.37
CA ARG A 32 -30.28 7.16 11.81
C ARG A 32 -29.50 6.76 13.06
N GLU A 33 -30.14 6.02 13.97
CA GLU A 33 -29.47 5.45 15.16
C GLU A 33 -28.48 4.32 14.77
N VAL A 34 -28.83 3.49 13.78
CA VAL A 34 -27.95 2.38 13.35
C VAL A 34 -26.79 2.87 12.48
N LYS A 35 -26.98 3.87 11.60
CA LYS A 35 -25.89 4.40 10.77
C LYS A 35 -24.77 5.07 11.57
N ASN A 36 -25.12 5.74 12.68
CA ASN A 36 -24.14 6.43 13.52
C ASN A 36 -23.28 5.48 14.38
N ASN A 37 -23.71 4.21 14.53
CA ASN A 37 -22.92 3.19 15.22
C ASN A 37 -22.01 2.42 14.24
N TRP A 38 -22.44 2.26 12.98
CA TRP A 38 -21.60 1.67 11.93
C TRP A 38 -20.45 2.59 11.49
N SER A 39 -20.59 3.91 11.56
CA SER A 39 -19.48 4.84 11.32
C SER A 39 -18.37 4.70 12.37
N ASN A 40 -18.71 4.35 13.61
CA ASN A 40 -17.72 4.08 14.66
C ASN A 40 -17.14 2.66 14.57
N LEU A 41 -17.92 1.67 14.13
CA LEU A 41 -17.44 0.29 13.90
C LEU A 41 -16.58 0.15 12.63
N LEU A 42 -16.76 1.03 11.64
CA LEU A 42 -15.92 1.12 10.44
C LEU A 42 -14.76 2.13 10.59
N ASN A 43 -14.85 3.11 11.50
CA ASN A 43 -13.71 3.96 11.89
C ASN A 43 -12.87 3.35 13.03
N SER A 44 -13.32 2.26 13.64
CA SER A 44 -12.45 1.29 14.32
C SER A 44 -11.77 0.36 13.32
N GLN A 45 -11.63 0.76 12.05
CA GLN A 45 -10.50 0.29 11.27
C GLN A 45 -9.27 0.68 12.06
N GLU A 46 -8.73 -0.30 12.79
CA GLU A 46 -7.36 -0.33 13.20
C GLU A 46 -6.58 0.37 12.09
N GLN A 47 -6.08 1.58 12.37
CA GLN A 47 -4.99 2.10 11.58
C GLN A 47 -3.94 1.01 11.71
N ILE A 48 -3.86 0.12 10.72
CA ILE A 48 -2.81 -0.86 10.60
C ILE A 48 -1.58 0.03 10.55
N ARG A 49 -0.92 0.18 11.70
CA ARG A 49 0.26 1.02 11.84
C ARG A 49 1.32 0.27 11.05
N TYR A 50 1.41 0.57 9.75
CA TYR A 50 2.42 -0.01 8.88
C TYR A 50 3.75 0.17 9.59
N LYS A 51 4.41 -0.96 9.88
CA LYS A 51 5.64 -0.96 10.65
C LYS A 51 6.66 -0.14 9.87
N SER A 52 6.95 1.06 10.36
CA SER A 52 7.90 1.95 9.71
C SER A 52 9.31 1.44 9.99
N TYR A 53 9.94 0.86 8.96
CA TYR A 53 11.33 0.43 9.06
C TYR A 53 12.30 1.61 9.12
N ASN A 54 11.88 2.80 8.69
CA ASN A 54 12.73 3.99 8.60
C ASN A 54 13.42 4.35 9.93
N ARG A 55 12.79 4.09 11.08
CA ARG A 55 13.41 4.34 12.40
C ARG A 55 14.64 3.45 12.66
N PHE A 56 14.70 2.28 12.03
CA PHE A 56 15.76 1.29 12.23
C PHE A 56 16.84 1.35 11.16
N LEU A 57 16.71 2.24 10.18
CA LEU A 57 17.69 2.42 9.11
C LEU A 57 18.72 3.44 9.53
N ASP A 58 19.97 3.10 9.29
CA ASP A 58 21.11 4.00 9.47
C ASP A 58 21.38 4.74 8.14
N TYR A 59 21.10 6.05 8.15
CA TYR A 59 21.33 6.95 7.03
C TYR A 59 22.72 7.61 7.04
N SER A 60 23.54 7.38 8.08
CA SER A 60 24.83 8.07 8.25
C SER A 60 25.82 7.81 7.12
N LYS A 61 25.76 6.62 6.51
CA LYS A 61 26.67 6.18 5.44
C LYS A 61 26.19 6.54 4.03
N VAL A 62 25.00 7.11 3.89
CA VAL A 62 24.42 7.36 2.56
C VAL A 62 25.23 8.43 1.83
N PRO A 63 25.69 8.17 0.59
CA PRO A 63 26.47 9.14 -0.16
C PRO A 63 25.63 10.37 -0.53
N ARG A 64 26.22 11.56 -0.44
CA ARG A 64 25.56 12.80 -0.87
C ARG A 64 25.72 12.97 -2.38
N LEU A 65 24.65 13.35 -3.07
CA LEU A 65 24.70 13.73 -4.49
C LEU A 65 24.91 15.23 -4.61
N GLU A 66 26.01 15.63 -5.23
CA GLU A 66 26.28 17.03 -5.59
C GLU A 66 25.74 17.32 -7.00
N GLU A 67 25.08 18.46 -7.18
CA GLU A 67 24.46 18.82 -8.47
C GLU A 67 25.48 18.97 -9.60
N ASN A 68 26.73 19.35 -9.27
CA ASN A 68 27.81 19.53 -10.24
C ASN A 68 28.24 18.21 -10.90
N ASP A 69 28.07 17.09 -10.21
CA ASP A 69 28.45 15.75 -10.67
C ASP A 69 27.35 15.08 -11.50
N LEU A 70 26.18 15.71 -11.58
CA LEU A 70 25.04 15.19 -12.32
C LEU A 70 25.01 15.79 -13.73
N GLN A 71 24.69 14.93 -14.69
CA GLN A 71 24.36 15.33 -16.06
C GLN A 71 22.94 14.85 -16.35
N GLU A 72 22.04 15.81 -16.55
CA GLU A 72 20.62 15.56 -16.81
C GLU A 72 20.32 15.78 -18.31
N GLN A 73 19.57 14.86 -18.91
CA GLN A 73 19.09 14.97 -20.28
C GLN A 73 17.60 14.59 -20.34
N HIS A 74 16.82 15.35 -21.10
CA HIS A 74 15.39 15.08 -21.30
C HIS A 74 15.17 14.45 -22.66
N VAL A 75 14.50 13.31 -22.67
CA VAL A 75 14.21 12.55 -23.88
C VAL A 75 12.71 12.31 -24.00
N ARG A 76 12.28 11.96 -25.20
CA ARG A 76 10.90 11.51 -25.43
C ARG A 76 10.72 10.13 -24.82
N GLY A 77 9.53 9.89 -24.26
CA GLY A 77 9.12 8.56 -23.84
C GLY A 77 9.16 7.59 -25.04
N SER A 78 9.52 6.35 -24.78
CA SER A 78 9.50 5.27 -25.78
C SER A 78 8.61 4.16 -25.25
N GLY A 79 7.72 3.63 -26.09
CA GLY A 79 6.80 2.55 -25.72
C GLY A 79 5.45 2.64 -26.45
N PRO A 80 4.55 1.66 -26.23
CA PRO A 80 3.17 1.68 -26.74
C PRO A 80 2.37 2.77 -26.01
N GLY A 81 2.61 4.02 -26.37
CA GLY A 81 1.93 5.20 -25.85
C GLY A 81 1.10 5.89 -26.91
N GLY A 82 0.14 6.70 -26.47
CA GLY A 82 -0.61 7.60 -27.35
C GLY A 82 0.21 8.83 -27.79
N GLN A 83 -0.45 9.75 -28.49
CA GLN A 83 0.19 10.98 -28.98
C GLN A 83 0.91 11.78 -27.89
N ALA A 84 0.42 11.77 -26.65
CA ALA A 84 1.00 12.50 -25.54
C ALA A 84 2.42 12.02 -25.19
N THR A 85 2.67 10.70 -25.19
CA THR A 85 3.98 10.11 -24.84
C THR A 85 5.04 10.42 -25.90
N ASN A 86 4.65 10.42 -27.18
CA ASN A 86 5.56 10.63 -28.30
C ASN A 86 5.89 12.12 -28.53
N LYS A 87 5.02 13.03 -28.07
CA LYS A 87 5.21 14.49 -28.23
C LYS A 87 5.97 15.13 -27.07
N THR A 88 5.85 14.59 -25.85
CA THR A 88 6.39 15.23 -24.65
C THR A 88 7.77 14.69 -24.27
N ASN A 89 8.69 15.60 -23.94
CA ASN A 89 10.04 15.27 -23.47
C ASN A 89 10.06 15.10 -21.94
N ASN A 90 9.26 14.18 -21.41
CA ASN A 90 9.12 13.98 -19.96
C ASN A 90 10.00 12.87 -19.38
N ALA A 91 10.66 12.07 -20.21
CA ALA A 91 11.59 11.04 -19.74
C ALA A 91 12.94 11.67 -19.40
N VAL A 92 13.51 11.28 -18.26
CA VAL A 92 14.77 11.83 -17.75
C VAL A 92 15.86 10.77 -17.85
N ILE A 93 16.98 11.12 -18.45
CA ILE A 93 18.23 10.37 -18.36
C ILE A 93 19.14 11.15 -17.42
N LEU A 94 19.52 10.52 -16.31
CA LEU A 94 20.40 11.09 -15.31
C LEU A 94 21.69 10.28 -15.26
N LYS A 95 22.82 10.96 -15.47
CA LYS A 95 24.16 10.36 -15.42
C LYS A 95 24.95 10.96 -14.26
N HIS A 96 25.56 10.12 -13.44
CA HIS A 96 26.56 10.52 -12.46
C HIS A 96 27.94 10.48 -13.12
N LYS A 97 28.58 11.63 -13.28
CA LYS A 97 29.87 11.77 -13.99
C LYS A 97 30.98 10.92 -13.38
N PRO A 98 31.25 10.95 -12.05
CA PRO A 98 32.42 10.25 -11.50
C PRO A 98 32.25 8.72 -11.48
N THR A 99 31.05 8.20 -11.18
CA THR A 99 30.81 6.74 -11.17
C THR A 99 30.44 6.18 -12.55
N GLY A 100 30.07 7.04 -13.50
CA GLY A 100 29.57 6.61 -14.82
C GLY A 100 28.19 5.97 -14.81
N LEU A 101 27.46 5.97 -13.67
CA LEU A 101 26.12 5.41 -13.57
C LEU A 101 25.13 6.21 -14.40
N VAL A 102 24.34 5.53 -15.24
CA VAL A 102 23.30 6.13 -16.07
C VAL A 102 21.95 5.50 -15.72
N ILE A 103 20.94 6.35 -15.51
CA ILE A 103 19.58 5.92 -15.19
C ILE A 103 18.62 6.63 -16.13
N LYS A 104 17.69 5.85 -16.69
CA LYS A 104 16.54 6.36 -17.43
C LYS A 104 15.29 6.19 -16.57
N CYS A 105 14.52 7.26 -16.42
CA CYS A 105 13.27 7.26 -15.68
C CYS A 105 12.14 7.82 -16.55
N HIS A 106 11.07 7.03 -16.69
CA HIS A 106 9.81 7.43 -17.32
C HIS A 106 8.65 6.73 -16.60
N GLN A 107 8.34 7.20 -15.39
CA GLN A 107 7.27 6.60 -14.56
C GLN A 107 5.98 7.39 -14.60
N THR A 108 6.08 8.71 -14.63
CA THR A 108 4.94 9.63 -14.58
C THR A 108 4.91 10.52 -15.81
N ARG A 109 3.76 11.15 -16.05
CA ARG A 109 3.62 12.17 -17.10
C ARG A 109 4.38 13.47 -16.80
N SER A 110 4.71 13.72 -15.53
CA SER A 110 5.33 14.95 -15.06
C SER A 110 6.86 14.84 -15.07
N LEU A 111 7.52 15.81 -15.71
CA LEU A 111 8.98 15.88 -15.76
C LEU A 111 9.58 15.98 -14.35
N GLU A 112 9.08 16.90 -13.53
CA GLU A 112 9.63 17.17 -12.19
C GLU A 112 9.52 15.95 -11.25
N GLN A 113 8.43 15.20 -11.35
CA GLN A 113 8.29 13.93 -10.61
C GLN A 113 9.31 12.91 -11.11
N ASN A 114 9.48 12.78 -12.43
CA ASN A 114 10.47 11.87 -13.00
C ASN A 114 11.91 12.25 -12.61
N ARG A 115 12.23 13.55 -12.47
CA ARG A 115 13.53 14.04 -11.99
C ARG A 115 13.80 13.61 -10.55
N LYS A 116 12.84 13.81 -9.65
CA LYS A 116 12.94 13.38 -8.24
C LYS A 116 13.14 11.87 -8.13
N ILE A 117 12.31 11.11 -8.85
CA ILE A 117 12.40 9.64 -8.87
C ILE A 117 13.74 9.19 -9.45
N ALA A 118 14.23 9.82 -10.52
CA ALA A 118 15.54 9.48 -11.09
C ALA A 118 16.68 9.69 -10.09
N ARG A 119 16.64 10.78 -9.30
CA ARG A 119 17.62 11.06 -8.25
C ARG A 119 17.55 10.04 -7.11
N GLU A 120 16.35 9.67 -6.66
CA GLU A 120 16.17 8.64 -5.64
C GLU A 120 16.72 7.28 -6.09
N ILE A 121 16.43 6.87 -7.33
CA ILE A 121 16.97 5.63 -7.91
C ILE A 121 18.49 5.71 -8.04
N LEU A 122 19.03 6.86 -8.46
CA LEU A 122 20.48 7.08 -8.55
C LEU A 122 21.15 6.95 -7.20
N LEU A 123 20.61 7.62 -6.20
CA LEU A 123 21.11 7.57 -4.83
C LEU A 123 21.12 6.14 -4.30
N ARG A 124 20.03 5.39 -4.48
CA ARG A 124 19.97 3.98 -4.05
C ARG A 124 20.98 3.11 -4.76
N LYS A 125 21.16 3.27 -6.08
CA LYS A 125 22.17 2.52 -6.84
C LYS A 125 23.59 2.89 -6.41
N LEU A 126 23.85 4.17 -6.15
CA LEU A 126 25.14 4.64 -5.68
C LEU A 126 25.44 4.10 -4.27
N ASP A 127 24.46 4.15 -3.37
CA ASP A 127 24.55 3.58 -2.02
C ASP A 127 24.86 2.07 -2.06
N ASN A 128 24.17 1.31 -2.93
CA ASN A 128 24.46 -0.11 -3.12
C ASN A 128 25.88 -0.35 -3.67
N LEU A 129 26.37 0.51 -4.56
CA LEU A 129 27.71 0.37 -5.13
C LEU A 129 28.81 0.69 -4.11
N VAL A 130 28.61 1.70 -3.27
CA VAL A 130 29.61 2.16 -2.28
C VAL A 130 29.56 1.32 -0.99
N ASN A 131 28.35 1.10 -0.45
CA ASN A 131 28.16 0.51 0.88
C ASN A 131 27.79 -0.99 0.84
N GLY A 132 27.30 -1.53 -0.28
CA GLY A 132 27.02 -2.95 -0.45
C GLY A 132 26.10 -3.54 0.62
N LEU A 133 26.67 -4.33 1.55
CA LEU A 133 25.93 -4.95 2.66
C LEU A 133 25.33 -3.94 3.64
N ASP A 134 25.94 -2.77 3.76
CA ASP A 134 25.51 -1.69 4.64
C ASP A 134 24.57 -0.70 3.95
N SER A 135 24.23 -0.92 2.67
CA SER A 135 23.27 -0.08 1.97
C SER A 135 21.90 -0.08 2.65
N LEU A 136 21.15 1.00 2.47
CA LEU A 136 19.80 1.14 3.03
C LEU A 136 18.89 -0.01 2.60
N GLU A 137 19.00 -0.44 1.35
CA GLU A 137 18.23 -1.56 0.80
C GLU A 137 18.57 -2.87 1.52
N SER A 138 19.87 -3.17 1.68
CA SER A 138 20.34 -4.34 2.43
C SER A 138 19.92 -4.29 3.91
N GLN A 139 19.89 -3.11 4.53
CA GLN A 139 19.39 -2.93 5.91
C GLN A 139 17.88 -3.21 6.00
N GLN A 140 17.09 -2.66 5.06
CA GLN A 140 15.65 -2.90 4.98
C GLN A 140 15.33 -4.38 4.80
N GLU A 141 16.02 -5.06 3.88
CA GLU A 141 15.84 -6.50 3.63
C GLU A 141 16.14 -7.35 4.89
N ARG A 142 17.23 -7.02 5.61
CA ARG A 142 17.58 -7.69 6.88
C ARG A 142 16.45 -7.57 7.91
N LEU A 143 15.87 -6.38 8.06
CA LEU A 143 14.76 -6.13 8.98
C LEU A 143 13.50 -6.89 8.58
N MET A 144 13.12 -6.84 7.30
CA MET A 144 11.96 -7.57 6.78
C MET A 144 12.11 -9.09 6.95
N LYS A 145 13.30 -9.63 6.67
CA LYS A 145 13.61 -11.06 6.88
C LYS A 145 13.54 -11.44 8.35
N LYS A 146 14.05 -10.59 9.26
CA LYS A 146 13.96 -10.81 10.70
C LYS A 146 12.50 -10.88 11.17
N ASP A 147 11.65 -9.99 10.66
CA ASP A 147 10.23 -9.97 11.03
C ASP A 147 9.44 -11.15 10.45
N SER A 148 9.72 -11.56 9.21
CA SER A 148 9.09 -12.72 8.61
C SER A 148 9.45 -14.01 9.36
N ILE A 149 10.72 -14.16 9.76
CA ILE A 149 11.18 -15.29 10.58
C ILE A 149 10.47 -15.32 11.94
N LYS A 150 10.39 -14.17 12.63
CA LYS A 150 9.68 -14.07 13.92
C LYS A 150 8.20 -14.44 13.78
N LYS A 151 7.52 -13.98 12.73
CA LYS A 151 6.11 -14.32 12.47
C LYS A 151 5.95 -15.82 12.26
N ARG A 152 6.84 -16.44 11.48
CA ARG A 152 6.86 -17.90 11.25
C ARG A 152 7.06 -18.67 12.55
N GLN A 153 8.02 -18.27 13.38
CA GLN A 153 8.28 -18.89 14.68
C GLN A 153 7.08 -18.78 15.63
N LYS A 154 6.45 -17.60 15.72
CA LYS A 154 5.23 -17.40 16.53
C LYS A 154 4.09 -18.29 16.08
N LYS A 155 3.86 -18.38 14.75
CA LYS A 155 2.82 -19.25 14.18
C LYS A 155 3.07 -20.72 14.51
N LYS A 156 4.34 -21.17 14.38
CA LYS A 156 4.73 -22.55 14.74
C LYS A 156 4.47 -22.82 16.22
N LYS A 157 4.98 -21.98 17.12
CA LYS A 157 4.76 -22.11 18.58
C LYS A 157 3.28 -22.16 18.95
N LEU A 158 2.45 -21.35 18.30
CA LEU A 158 1.00 -21.36 18.53
C LEU A 158 0.35 -22.67 18.05
N ALA A 159 0.76 -23.19 16.88
CA ALA A 159 0.29 -24.47 16.38
C ALA A 159 0.70 -25.61 17.31
N ASP A 160 1.95 -25.62 17.76
CA ASP A 160 2.46 -26.61 18.72
C ASP A 160 1.65 -26.56 20.03
N LEU A 161 1.40 -25.37 20.57
CA LEU A 161 0.59 -25.20 21.79
C LEU A 161 -0.84 -25.72 21.60
N LYS A 162 -1.48 -25.41 20.46
CA LYS A 162 -2.81 -25.95 20.12
C LYS A 162 -2.81 -27.47 20.05
N ASN A 163 -1.80 -28.06 19.40
CA ASN A 163 -1.68 -29.51 19.32
C ASN A 163 -1.51 -30.13 20.71
N THR A 164 -0.64 -29.56 21.57
CA THR A 164 -0.47 -30.05 22.95
C THR A 164 -1.74 -29.92 23.80
N PHE A 165 -2.57 -28.90 23.54
CA PHE A 165 -3.86 -28.73 24.22
C PHE A 165 -4.86 -29.81 23.77
N MET A 166 -4.99 -30.03 22.45
CA MET A 166 -5.88 -31.06 21.89
C MET A 166 -5.51 -32.47 22.36
N GLU A 167 -4.21 -32.76 22.52
CA GLU A 167 -3.72 -34.04 23.06
C GLU A 167 -4.10 -34.26 24.52
N ARG A 168 -4.02 -33.22 25.36
CA ARG A 168 -4.38 -33.31 26.79
C ARG A 168 -5.86 -33.57 27.00
N GLU A 169 -6.71 -32.92 26.19
CA GLU A 169 -8.16 -33.04 26.30
C GLU A 169 -8.73 -34.26 25.54
N ASN A 170 -7.88 -35.08 24.91
CA ASN A 170 -8.28 -36.20 24.05
C ASN A 170 -9.31 -35.82 22.97
N LEU A 171 -9.25 -34.58 22.46
CA LEU A 171 -10.17 -34.06 21.44
C LEU A 171 -9.72 -34.40 20.00
N LYS A 172 -8.86 -35.42 19.84
CA LYS A 172 -8.29 -35.82 18.54
C LYS A 172 -9.20 -36.76 17.77
#